data_AF-A0A8X8W6L2-F1
#
_entry.id   AF-A0A8X8W6L2-F1
#
_cell.length_a   1.000
_cell.length_b   1.000
_cell.length_c   1.000
_cell.angle_alpha   90.00
_cell.angle_beta   90.00
_cell.angle_gamma   90.00
#
_symmetry.space_group_name_H-M   'P 1'
#
loop_
_entity.id
_entity.type
_entity.pdbx_description
1 polymer ?
#
loop_
_entity_poly.entity_id
_entity_poly.type
_entity_poly.pdbx_seq_one_letter_code
_entity_poly.pdbx_strand_id
1 'polypeptide(L)' 'MSIHDFAVTEKYAVIPDMQIVLDQWLIVRGRSPVGVDRENVARLGVIPKYAEDEAESVWIEAAGFNQLHCVNA' A
#
# COMPACT_ATOMS: atom_id res chain seq x y z
N MET A 1 5.59 -0.11 5.09
CA MET A 1 4.74 -0.31 3.90
C MET A 1 5.57 -0.91 2.78
N SER A 2 5.09 -1.97 2.13
CA SER A 2 5.64 -2.50 0.88
C SER A 2 4.57 -2.36 -0.20
N ILE A 3 4.90 -1.67 -1.31
CA ILE A 3 4.01 -1.52 -2.46
C ILE A 3 4.69 -2.22 -3.64
N HIS A 4 4.05 -3.28 -4.15
CA HIS A 4 4.49 -3.96 -5.35
C HIS A 4 3.90 -3.33 -6.62
N ASP A 5 2.62 -2.94 -6.53
CA ASP A 5 1.85 -2.43 -7.66
C ASP A 5 0.82 -1.39 -7.16
N PHE A 6 0.31 -0.59 -8.09
CA PHE A 6 -0.73 0.40 -7.84
C PHE A 6 -1.56 0.62 -9.12
N ALA A 7 -2.71 1.26 -8.99
CA ALA A 7 -3.64 1.42 -10.10
C ALA A 7 -3.75 2.89 -10.51
N VAL A 8 -4.03 3.18 -11.79
CA VAL A 8 -4.21 4.55 -12.29
C VAL A 8 -5.45 4.59 -13.17
N THR A 9 -6.37 5.50 -12.86
CA THR A 9 -7.57 5.79 -13.66
C THR A 9 -7.32 7.01 -14.56
N GLU A 10 -8.36 7.48 -15.26
CA GLU A 10 -8.29 8.73 -16.02
C GLU A 10 -7.82 9.90 -15.13
N LYS A 11 -8.32 10.00 -13.88
CA LYS A 11 -8.17 11.18 -13.02
C LYS A 11 -7.44 10.94 -11.70
N TYR A 12 -7.27 9.69 -11.28
CA TYR A 12 -6.74 9.34 -9.95
C TYR A 12 -5.67 8.26 -10.02
N ALA A 13 -4.76 8.25 -9.05
CA ALA A 13 -3.99 7.08 -8.69
C ALA A 13 -4.61 6.41 -7.45
N VAL A 14 -4.53 5.08 -7.39
CA VAL A 14 -5.01 4.25 -6.28
C VAL A 14 -3.82 3.51 -5.69
N ILE A 15 -3.45 3.88 -4.48
CA ILE A 15 -2.23 3.46 -3.77
C ILE A 15 -2.61 2.50 -2.64
N PRO A 16 -2.17 1.22 -2.66
CA PRO A 16 -2.45 0.31 -1.57
C PRO A 16 -1.45 0.49 -0.42
N ASP A 17 -1.97 0.62 0.81
CA ASP A 17 -1.20 0.50 2.06
C ASP A 17 -1.63 -0.81 2.73
N MET A 18 -0.75 -1.80 2.69
CA MET A 18 -1.06 -3.21 3.00
C MET A 18 -0.29 -3.72 4.22
N GLN A 19 -0.63 -4.94 4.64
CA GLN A 19 -0.05 -5.58 5.83
C GLN A 19 1.31 -6.22 5.55
N ILE A 20 1.66 -6.44 4.27
CA ILE A 20 2.99 -6.91 3.88
C ILE A 20 3.97 -5.75 4.01
N VAL A 21 4.99 -5.93 4.85
CA VAL A 21 5.95 -4.88 5.20
C VAL A 21 7.38 -5.37 5.07
N LEU A 22 8.29 -4.42 4.88
CA LEU A 22 9.70 -4.65 5.07
C LEU A 22 10.03 -4.49 6.55
N ASP A 23 10.32 -5.60 7.24
CA ASP A 23 10.69 -5.64 8.65
C ASP A 23 12.21 -5.79 8.80
N GLN A 24 12.86 -4.69 9.19
CA GLN A 24 14.31 -4.62 9.36
C GLN A 24 14.80 -5.51 10.53
N TRP A 25 13.97 -5.82 11.52
CA TRP A 25 14.36 -6.70 12.63
C TRP A 25 14.58 -8.14 12.17
N LEU A 26 13.92 -8.56 11.09
CA LEU A 26 14.15 -9.88 10.50
C LEU A 26 15.55 -9.97 9.86
N ILE A 27 16.05 -8.87 9.30
CA ILE A 27 17.42 -8.80 8.73
C ILE A 27 18.45 -9.03 9.82
N VAL A 28 18.31 -8.33 10.95
CA VAL A 28 19.22 -8.49 12.11
C VAL A 28 19.23 -9.93 12.63
N ARG A 29 18.12 -10.65 12.48
CA ARG A 29 17.98 -12.06 12.84
C ARG A 29 18.41 -13.04 11.73
N GLY A 30 18.98 -12.55 10.62
CA GLY A 30 19.41 -13.37 9.49
C GLY A 30 18.26 -14.01 8.71
N ARG A 31 17.05 -13.43 8.76
CA ARG A 31 15.83 -13.92 8.08
C ARG A 31 15.47 -13.03 6.89
N SER A 32 14.53 -13.51 6.06
CA SER A 32 13.93 -12.69 4.99
C SER A 32 13.36 -11.39 5.57
N PRO A 33 13.62 -10.22 4.97
CA PRO A 33 13.12 -8.93 5.43
C PRO A 33 11.61 -8.75 5.23
N VAL A 34 10.92 -9.70 4.59
CA VAL A 34 9.48 -9.59 4.32
C VAL A 34 8.69 -10.15 5.50
N GLY A 35 7.87 -9.30 6.10
CA GLY A 35 7.00 -9.63 7.23
C GLY A 35 5.54 -9.26 6.98
N VAL A 36 4.68 -9.63 7.93
CA VAL A 36 3.27 -9.25 7.94
C VAL A 36 2.98 -8.53 9.26
N ASP A 37 2.60 -7.27 9.17
CA ASP A 37 2.07 -6.49 10.30
C ASP A 37 0.56 -6.73 10.40
N ARG A 38 0.16 -7.51 11.41
CA ARG A 38 -1.25 -7.87 11.63
C ARG A 38 -2.05 -6.77 12.32
N GLU A 39 -1.39 -5.78 12.90
CA GLU A 39 -2.05 -4.64 13.57
C GLU A 39 -2.39 -3.54 12.55
N ASN A 40 -1.67 -3.48 11.43
CA ASN A 40 -2.02 -2.59 10.32
C ASN A 40 -3.35 -3.01 9.68
N VAL A 41 -4.32 -2.08 9.65
CA VAL A 41 -5.55 -2.23 8.87
C VAL A 41 -5.26 -1.75 7.46
N ALA A 42 -5.20 -2.69 6.51
CA ALA A 42 -4.98 -2.36 5.11
C ALA A 42 -5.99 -1.33 4.60
N ARG A 43 -5.53 -0.43 3.73
CA ARG A 43 -6.32 0.69 3.19
C ARG A 43 -5.88 1.06 1.78
N LEU A 44 -6.75 1.76 1.06
CA LEU A 44 -6.49 2.30 -0.28
C LEU A 44 -6.49 3.82 -0.22
N GLY A 45 -5.39 4.42 -0.65
CA GLY A 45 -5.28 5.85 -0.90
C GLY A 45 -5.75 6.16 -2.31
N VAL A 46 -6.70 7.08 -2.47
CA VAL A 46 -7.13 7.61 -3.76
C VAL A 46 -6.70 9.06 -3.82
N ILE A 47 -5.83 9.40 -4.78
CA ILE A 47 -5.26 10.74 -4.93
C ILE A 47 -5.45 11.22 -6.37
N PRO A 48 -5.84 12.50 -6.59
CA PRO A 48 -5.83 13.07 -7.93
C PRO A 48 -4.47 12.92 -8.61
N LYS A 49 -4.45 12.60 -9.91
CA LYS A 49 -3.22 12.34 -10.68
C LYS A 49 -2.25 13.54 -10.70
N TYR A 50 -2.80 14.73 -10.54
CA TYR A 50 -2.08 16.00 -10.57
C TYR A 50 -2.20 16.75 -9.24
N ALA A 51 -2.41 16.04 -8.13
CA ALA A 51 -2.41 16.65 -6.81
C ALA A 51 -1.07 17.34 -6.55
N GLU A 52 -1.11 18.52 -5.93
CA GLU A 52 0.12 19.26 -5.58
C GLU A 52 0.74 18.73 -4.29
N ASP A 53 -0.09 18.16 -3.41
CA ASP A 53 0.33 17.56 -2.15
C ASP A 53 -0.57 16.38 -1.74
N GLU A 54 -0.19 15.74 -0.63
CA GLU A 54 -0.85 14.56 -0.10
C GLU A 54 -2.22 14.84 0.56
N ALA A 55 -2.55 16.10 0.87
CA ALA A 55 -3.79 16.46 1.56
C ALA A 55 -5.04 16.20 0.71
N GLU A 56 -4.88 16.09 -0.61
CA GLU A 56 -5.94 15.69 -1.56
C GLU A 56 -6.22 14.17 -1.54
N SER A 57 -5.45 13.39 -0.80
CA SER A 57 -5.62 11.94 -0.70
C SER A 57 -6.80 11.58 0.20
N VAL A 58 -7.65 10.67 -0.27
CA VAL A 58 -8.68 10.02 0.54
C VAL A 58 -8.23 8.60 0.86
N TRP A 59 -8.24 8.24 2.15
CA TRP A 59 -7.89 6.89 2.60
C TRP A 59 -9.16 6.11 2.96
N ILE A 60 -9.29 4.92 2.37
CA ILE A 60 -10.44 4.04 2.53
C ILE A 60 -9.96 2.72 3.14
N GLU A 61 -10.49 2.34 4.31
CA GLU A 61 -10.15 1.05 4.92
C GLU A 61 -10.62 -0.13 4.06
N ALA A 62 -9.74 -1.12 3.93
CA ALA A 62 -9.93 -2.34 3.16
C ALA A 62 -9.33 -3.52 3.94
N ALA A 63 -9.93 -3.87 5.07
CA ALA A 63 -9.39 -4.87 5.99
C ALA A 63 -9.06 -6.21 5.29
N GLY A 64 -7.84 -6.71 5.53
CA GLY A 64 -7.34 -7.96 4.94
C GLY A 64 -6.86 -7.86 3.49
N PHE A 65 -6.88 -6.67 2.88
CA PHE A 65 -6.45 -6.45 1.51
C PHE A 65 -4.92 -6.48 1.37
N ASN A 66 -4.40 -7.47 0.63
CA ASN A 66 -2.97 -7.69 0.37
C ASN A 66 -2.76 -8.10 -1.08
N GLN A 67 -3.05 -7.20 -2.02
CA GLN A 67 -2.86 -7.46 -3.45
C GLN A 67 -1.37 -7.47 -3.84
N LEU A 68 -1.03 -8.29 -4.82
CA LEU A 68 0.25 -8.17 -5.52
C LEU A 68 0.07 -7.37 -6.80
N HIS A 69 -0.91 -7.70 -7.63
CA HIS A 69 -1.09 -7.05 -8.94
C HIS A 69 -2.45 -6.38 -9.10
N CYS A 70 -2.44 -5.25 -9.79
CA CYS A 70 -3.63 -4.60 -10.34
C CYS A 70 -3.79 -5.00 -11.80
N VAL A 71 -4.96 -5.53 -12.19
CA VAL A 71 -5.22 -5.83 -13.62
C VAL A 71 -5.55 -4.56 -14.39
N ASN A 72 -6.31 -3.65 -13.78
CA ASN A 72 -6.66 -2.33 -14.29
C ASN A 72 -7.15 -1.45 -13.10
N ALA A 73 -7.48 -0.17 -13.37
CA ALA A 73 -8.18 0.73 -12.47
C ALA A 73 -9.41 1.37 -13.14
#